data_AF-A0A7S0HP80-F1
#
_entry.id   AF-A0A7S0HP80-F1
#
_cell.length_a   1.000
_cell.length_b   1.000
_cell.length_c   1.000
_cell.angle_alpha   90.00
_cell.angle_beta   90.00
_cell.angle_gamma   90.00
#
_symmetry.space_group_name_H-M   'P 1'
#
loop_
_entity.id
_entity.type
_entity.pdbx_description
1 polymer ?
#
loop_
_entity_poly.entity_id
_entity_poly.type
_entity_poly.pdbx_seq_one_letter_code
_entity_poly.pdbx_strand_id
1 'polypeptide(L)'
;QGATVSTAGSTARPIRWMAPESMYTDKSDVWAFGVTMWEMWTYGQVPYGAITDDEMVGQRVGEGLRLPCPSVCPPGVYDVMQACWRERKIERPTFSELKGMLRQQYDQALLELHSGGREAAQVDQQLCVICMEGEAQWALVPCGHKCLCVACKERAASNRCPMCRVSPTGVVRIF
;
A
#
# COMPACT_ATOMS: atom_id res chain seq x y z
N GLN A 1 -9.05 -42.01 -27.16
CA GLN A 1 -9.81 -41.81 -25.91
C GLN A 1 -9.24 -40.57 -25.25
N GLY A 2 -9.82 -39.41 -25.55
CA GLY A 2 -9.31 -38.10 -25.09
C GLY A 2 -9.97 -37.75 -23.77
N ALA A 3 -9.17 -37.65 -22.71
CA ALA A 3 -9.62 -37.12 -21.44
C ALA A 3 -9.87 -35.62 -21.61
N THR A 4 -11.14 -35.22 -21.51
CA THR A 4 -11.54 -33.82 -21.42
C THR A 4 -11.07 -33.28 -20.08
N VAL A 5 -10.04 -32.44 -20.08
CA VAL A 5 -9.70 -31.58 -18.94
C VAL A 5 -10.80 -30.54 -18.83
N SER A 6 -11.67 -30.69 -17.83
CA SER A 6 -12.63 -29.65 -17.46
C SER A 6 -11.87 -28.47 -16.85
N THR A 7 -11.69 -27.41 -17.63
CA THR A 7 -11.24 -26.11 -17.15
C THR A 7 -12.36 -25.46 -16.34
N ALA A 8 -12.60 -25.93 -15.12
CA ALA A 8 -13.33 -25.14 -14.13
C ALA A 8 -12.35 -24.06 -13.63
N GLY A 9 -12.57 -22.81 -14.07
CA GLY A 9 -11.83 -21.66 -13.57
C GLY A 9 -12.05 -21.53 -12.06
N SER A 10 -11.12 -22.07 -11.28
CA SER A 10 -11.03 -21.80 -9.85
C SER A 10 -10.79 -20.31 -9.68
N THR A 11 -11.81 -19.57 -9.22
CA THR A 11 -11.65 -18.19 -8.75
C THR A 11 -10.90 -18.24 -7.43
N ALA A 12 -9.59 -18.45 -7.48
CA ALA A 12 -8.72 -18.48 -6.31
C ALA A 12 -8.89 -17.15 -5.55
N ARG A 13 -9.42 -17.23 -4.33
CA ARG A 13 -9.61 -16.06 -3.46
C ARG A 13 -8.33 -15.82 -2.67
N PRO A 14 -7.85 -14.57 -2.51
CA PRO A 14 -6.64 -14.27 -1.75
C PRO A 14 -6.95 -14.28 -0.23
N ILE A 15 -7.36 -15.43 0.32
CA ILE A 15 -7.96 -15.55 1.66
C ILE A 15 -7.09 -14.91 2.75
N ARG A 16 -5.77 -15.04 2.67
CA ARG A 16 -4.82 -14.50 3.66
C ARG A 16 -4.81 -12.97 3.77
N TRP A 17 -5.32 -12.26 2.77
CA TRP A 17 -5.48 -10.80 2.75
C TRP A 17 -6.92 -10.35 3.00
N MET A 18 -7.87 -11.27 3.02
CA MET A 18 -9.28 -10.94 3.10
C MET A 18 -9.68 -10.57 4.53
N ALA A 19 -10.52 -9.54 4.64
CA ALA A 19 -11.22 -9.23 5.87
C ALA A 19 -12.21 -10.37 6.23
N PRO A 20 -12.52 -10.61 7.51
CA PRO A 20 -13.34 -11.73 7.95
C PRO A 20 -14.75 -11.73 7.34
N GLU A 21 -15.32 -10.55 7.06
CA GLU A 21 -16.60 -10.43 6.36
C GLU A 21 -16.59 -10.92 4.90
N SER A 22 -15.41 -11.10 4.30
CA SER A 22 -15.22 -11.53 2.91
C SER A 22 -15.99 -10.72 1.84
N MET A 23 -16.32 -9.46 2.12
CA MET A 23 -17.02 -8.54 1.21
C MET A 23 -16.13 -7.38 0.77
N TYR A 24 -16.10 -7.09 -0.53
CA TYR A 24 -15.34 -5.97 -1.10
C TYR A 24 -15.97 -4.61 -0.74
N THR A 25 -15.26 -3.82 0.04
CA THR A 25 -15.60 -2.46 0.47
C THR A 25 -14.31 -1.68 0.78
N ASP A 26 -14.38 -0.36 0.86
CA ASP A 26 -13.23 0.45 1.31
C ASP A 26 -12.65 -0.03 2.66
N LYS A 27 -13.49 -0.57 3.54
CA LYS A 27 -13.09 -1.11 4.85
C LYS A 27 -12.45 -2.50 4.80
N SER A 28 -12.74 -3.30 3.77
CA SER A 28 -12.00 -4.54 3.52
C SER A 28 -10.65 -4.25 2.87
N ASP A 29 -10.56 -3.17 2.07
CA ASP A 29 -9.29 -2.73 1.49
C ASP A 29 -8.35 -2.20 2.58
N VAL A 30 -8.87 -1.50 3.59
CA VAL A 30 -8.11 -1.11 4.79
C VAL A 30 -7.54 -2.33 5.51
N TRP A 31 -8.31 -3.41 5.65
CA TRP A 31 -7.82 -4.65 6.24
C TRP A 31 -6.67 -5.25 5.43
N ALA A 32 -6.87 -5.39 4.12
CA ALA A 32 -5.87 -5.93 3.20
C ALA A 32 -4.59 -5.09 3.23
N PHE A 33 -4.72 -3.76 3.30
CA PHE A 33 -3.60 -2.84 3.45
C PHE A 33 -2.79 -3.09 4.73
N GLY A 34 -3.46 -3.40 5.86
CA GLY A 34 -2.76 -3.82 7.09
C GLY A 34 -1.93 -5.10 6.88
N VAL A 35 -2.46 -6.08 6.16
CA VAL A 35 -1.72 -7.31 5.80
C VAL A 35 -0.51 -6.96 4.92
N THR A 36 -0.69 -6.08 3.92
CA THR A 36 0.42 -5.62 3.07
C THR A 36 1.50 -4.87 3.85
N MET A 37 1.13 -4.03 4.82
CA MET A 37 2.11 -3.40 5.71
C MET A 37 2.91 -4.43 6.50
N TRP A 38 2.28 -5.51 6.98
CA TRP A 38 2.98 -6.60 7.65
C TRP A 38 3.97 -7.31 6.70
N GLU A 39 3.60 -7.52 5.44
CA GLU A 39 4.50 -8.08 4.43
C GLU A 39 5.72 -7.17 4.21
N MET A 40 5.54 -5.84 4.14
CA MET A 40 6.65 -4.90 3.99
C MET A 40 7.67 -5.05 5.12
N TRP A 41 7.21 -5.18 6.37
CA TRP A 41 8.06 -5.29 7.55
C TRP A 41 8.63 -6.69 7.81
N THR A 42 8.10 -7.70 7.12
CA THR A 42 8.65 -9.05 7.13
C THR A 42 9.46 -9.38 5.88
N TYR A 43 9.69 -8.39 5.01
CA TYR A 43 10.39 -8.56 3.74
C TYR A 43 9.72 -9.59 2.82
N GLY A 44 8.39 -9.58 2.77
CA GLY A 44 7.59 -10.40 1.87
C GLY A 44 7.34 -11.83 2.36
N GLN A 45 7.37 -12.08 3.68
CA GLN A 45 6.92 -13.37 4.19
C GLN A 45 5.44 -13.60 3.89
N VAL A 46 5.05 -14.87 3.77
CA VAL A 46 3.65 -15.25 3.56
C VAL A 46 2.84 -14.98 4.84
N PRO A 47 1.78 -14.15 4.78
CA PRO A 47 0.90 -13.93 5.93
C PRO A 47 0.32 -15.24 6.45
N TYR A 48 0.36 -15.44 7.77
CA TYR A 48 -0.08 -16.68 8.43
C TYR A 48 0.61 -17.95 7.90
N GLY A 49 1.86 -17.85 7.44
CA GLY A 49 2.58 -18.95 6.78
C GLY A 49 2.77 -20.24 7.61
N ALA A 50 2.53 -20.20 8.92
CA ALA A 50 2.50 -21.39 9.78
C ALA A 50 1.25 -22.28 9.54
N ILE A 51 0.19 -21.73 8.94
CA ILE A 51 -1.04 -22.45 8.59
C ILE A 51 -0.98 -22.71 7.09
N THR A 52 -0.95 -23.98 6.68
CA THR A 52 -0.83 -24.37 5.27
C THR A 52 -2.13 -24.20 4.49
N ASP A 53 -3.28 -24.51 5.11
CA ASP A 53 -4.60 -24.42 4.48
C ASP A 53 -5.16 -22.99 4.58
N ASP A 54 -5.48 -22.40 3.42
CA ASP A 54 -6.00 -21.03 3.32
C ASP A 54 -7.40 -20.91 3.93
N GLU A 55 -8.25 -21.93 3.83
CA GLU A 55 -9.59 -21.87 4.40
C GLU A 55 -9.52 -21.84 5.93
N MET A 56 -8.60 -22.62 6.52
CA MET A 56 -8.29 -22.57 7.94
C MET A 56 -7.74 -21.20 8.37
N VAL A 57 -6.95 -20.51 7.52
CA VAL A 57 -6.56 -19.12 7.81
C VAL A 57 -7.80 -18.23 7.92
N GLY A 58 -8.71 -18.31 6.95
CA GLY A 58 -9.97 -17.55 6.95
C GLY A 58 -10.79 -17.78 8.23
N GLN A 59 -10.94 -19.04 8.63
CA GLN A 59 -11.63 -19.40 9.87
C GLN A 59 -10.95 -18.77 11.10
N ARG A 60 -9.63 -18.95 11.24
CA ARG A 60 -8.89 -18.47 12.43
C ARG A 60 -8.87 -16.94 12.51
N VAL A 61 -8.80 -16.27 11.37
CA VAL A 61 -8.93 -14.80 11.29
C VAL A 61 -10.31 -14.35 11.78
N GLY A 62 -11.38 -15.04 11.38
CA GLY A 62 -12.74 -14.82 11.89
C GLY A 62 -12.88 -15.08 13.40
N GLU A 63 -12.06 -15.96 13.96
CA GLU A 63 -11.98 -16.24 15.41
C GLU A 63 -11.08 -15.23 16.17
N GLY A 64 -10.57 -14.20 15.50
CA GLY A 64 -9.74 -13.16 16.13
C GLY A 64 -8.24 -13.35 16.00
N LEU A 65 -7.75 -14.35 15.24
CA LEU A 65 -6.33 -14.47 14.94
C LEU A 65 -5.85 -13.23 14.16
N ARG A 66 -4.70 -12.70 14.55
CA ARG A 66 -4.01 -11.58 13.89
C ARG A 66 -2.53 -11.90 13.72
N LEU A 67 -1.90 -11.25 12.75
CA LEU A 67 -0.46 -11.38 12.51
C LEU A 67 0.33 -10.77 13.68
N PRO A 68 1.42 -11.42 14.14
CA PRO A 68 2.25 -10.88 15.21
C PRO A 68 3.06 -9.67 14.73
N CYS A 69 3.54 -8.85 15.67
CA CYS A 69 4.46 -7.75 15.36
C CYS A 69 5.75 -8.31 14.73
N PRO A 70 6.17 -7.84 13.54
CA PRO A 70 7.47 -8.19 12.96
C PRO A 70 8.63 -7.71 13.85
N SER A 71 9.73 -8.46 13.89
CA SER A 71 10.85 -8.22 14.82
C SER A 71 11.52 -6.85 14.71
N VAL A 72 11.53 -6.27 13.51
CA VAL A 72 12.13 -4.95 13.21
C VAL A 72 11.10 -3.84 13.05
N CYS A 73 9.81 -4.13 13.29
CA CYS A 73 8.73 -3.16 13.11
C CYS A 73 8.65 -2.21 14.33
N PRO A 74 8.67 -0.89 14.14
CA PRO A 74 8.42 0.06 15.21
C PRO A 74 7.02 -0.15 15.84
N PRO A 75 6.88 -0.07 17.18
CA PRO A 75 5.60 -0.32 17.85
C PRO A 75 4.44 0.51 17.29
N GLY A 76 4.66 1.81 17.07
CA GLY A 76 3.61 2.69 16.55
C GLY A 76 3.20 2.36 15.10
N VAL A 77 4.06 1.75 14.29
CA VAL A 77 3.69 1.24 12.96
C VAL A 77 2.85 -0.02 13.09
N TYR A 78 3.17 -0.91 14.04
CA TYR A 78 2.33 -2.07 14.32
C TYR A 78 0.95 -1.69 14.87
N ASP A 79 0.86 -0.62 15.67
CA ASP A 79 -0.43 -0.08 16.12
C ASP A 79 -1.31 0.36 14.94
N VAL A 80 -0.73 0.94 13.89
CA VAL A 80 -1.44 1.23 12.63
C VAL A 80 -1.98 -0.05 11.99
N MET A 81 -1.16 -1.11 11.91
CA MET A 81 -1.60 -2.41 11.38
C MET A 81 -2.75 -2.99 12.19
N GLN A 82 -2.68 -2.94 13.52
CA GLN A 82 -3.77 -3.41 14.40
C GLN A 82 -5.06 -2.60 14.21
N ALA A 83 -4.96 -1.29 13.95
CA ALA A 83 -6.11 -0.45 13.64
C ALA A 83 -6.80 -0.89 12.33
N CYS A 84 -6.04 -1.33 11.32
CA CYS A 84 -6.59 -1.91 10.10
C CYS A 84 -7.37 -3.21 10.35
N TRP A 85 -6.99 -3.99 11.37
CA TRP A 85 -7.57 -5.30 11.68
C TRP A 85 -8.59 -5.30 12.82
N ARG A 86 -9.23 -4.14 13.09
CA ARG A 86 -10.38 -4.06 13.98
C ARG A 86 -11.52 -4.93 13.45
N GLU A 87 -12.17 -5.65 14.37
CA GLU A 87 -13.23 -6.60 14.03
C GLU A 87 -14.40 -5.88 13.37
N ARG A 88 -14.91 -4.82 13.99
CA ARG A 88 -16.00 -4.03 13.42
C ARG A 88 -15.46 -3.12 12.32
N LYS A 89 -16.05 -3.22 11.12
CA LYS A 89 -15.66 -2.41 9.95
C LYS A 89 -15.64 -0.91 10.23
N ILE A 90 -16.57 -0.42 11.06
CA ILE A 90 -16.69 1.00 11.40
C ILE A 90 -15.56 1.50 12.30
N GLU A 91 -14.87 0.62 13.02
CA GLU A 91 -13.74 0.97 13.88
C GLU A 91 -12.42 1.00 13.12
N ARG A 92 -12.37 0.41 11.93
CA ARG A 92 -11.19 0.51 11.06
C ARG A 92 -11.08 1.95 10.58
N PRO A 93 -9.87 2.53 10.47
CA PRO A 93 -9.69 3.87 9.94
C PRO A 93 -10.09 3.96 8.46
N THR A 94 -10.17 5.18 7.94
CA THR A 94 -10.19 5.48 6.52
C THR A 94 -8.75 5.59 6.00
N PHE A 95 -8.54 5.49 4.68
CA PHE A 95 -7.22 5.74 4.10
C PHE A 95 -6.69 7.16 4.37
N SER A 96 -7.58 8.16 4.53
CA SER A 96 -7.19 9.52 4.92
C SER A 96 -6.61 9.55 6.34
N GLU A 97 -7.25 8.87 7.29
CA GLU A 97 -6.75 8.74 8.66
C GLU A 97 -5.45 7.93 8.69
N LEU A 98 -5.37 6.82 7.95
CA LEU A 98 -4.14 6.02 7.83
C LEU A 98 -2.96 6.85 7.30
N LYS A 99 -3.17 7.70 6.30
CA LYS A 99 -2.14 8.63 5.82
C LYS A 99 -1.63 9.54 6.94
N GLY A 100 -2.53 10.06 7.77
CA GLY A 100 -2.17 10.89 8.93
C GLY A 100 -1.37 10.10 9.98
N MET A 101 -1.85 8.91 10.34
CA MET A 101 -1.17 8.03 11.30
C MET A 101 0.24 7.65 10.81
N LEU A 102 0.38 7.27 9.54
CA LEU A 102 1.67 6.92 8.95
C LEU A 102 2.61 8.13 8.84
N ARG A 103 2.08 9.32 8.53
CA ARG A 103 2.88 10.56 8.55
C ARG A 103 3.43 10.82 9.95
N GLN A 104 2.64 10.63 10.99
CA GLN A 104 3.11 10.77 12.36
C GLN A 104 4.26 9.80 12.68
N GLN A 105 4.15 8.54 12.28
CA GLN A 105 5.23 7.56 12.47
C GLN A 105 6.49 7.94 11.70
N TYR A 106 6.33 8.43 10.48
CA TYR A 106 7.43 8.92 9.65
C TYR A 106 8.14 10.12 10.27
N ASP A 107 7.39 11.12 10.75
CA ASP A 107 7.96 12.32 11.38
C ASP A 107 8.70 11.96 12.69
N GLN A 108 8.18 11.00 13.47
CA GLN A 108 8.85 10.46 14.65
C GLN A 108 10.20 9.81 14.28
N ALA A 109 10.20 8.93 13.27
CA ALA A 109 11.42 8.30 12.79
C ALA A 109 12.45 9.33 12.27
N LEU A 110 11.99 10.38 11.57
CA LEU A 110 12.87 11.48 11.18
C LEU A 110 13.49 12.16 12.40
N LEU A 111 12.71 12.52 13.42
CA LEU A 111 13.25 13.18 14.61
C LEU A 111 14.32 12.32 15.31
N GLU A 112 14.09 11.01 15.40
CA GLU A 112 15.08 10.07 15.96
C GLU A 112 16.38 10.06 15.14
N LEU A 113 16.29 10.08 13.81
CA LEU A 113 17.47 10.16 12.93
C LEU A 113 18.21 11.52 13.03
N HIS A 114 17.49 12.63 13.15
CA HIS A 114 18.09 13.98 13.22
C HIS A 114 18.68 14.31 14.60
N SER A 115 18.24 13.63 15.65
CA SER A 115 18.88 13.72 16.98
C SER A 115 20.34 13.24 16.96
N GLY A 116 20.78 12.58 15.87
CA GLY A 116 22.17 12.23 15.54
C GLY A 116 22.96 13.27 14.73
N GLY A 117 22.47 14.50 14.55
CA GLY A 117 23.24 15.64 14.04
C GLY A 117 23.69 15.53 12.58
N ARG A 118 22.79 15.81 11.64
CA ARG A 118 23.02 16.36 10.29
C ARG A 118 21.68 16.93 9.79
N GLU A 119 21.71 18.06 9.12
CA GLU A 119 20.56 18.88 8.72
C GLU A 119 19.40 18.07 8.12
N ALA A 120 18.18 18.51 8.42
CA ALA A 120 16.94 17.99 7.85
C ALA A 120 16.93 18.13 6.33
N ALA A 121 17.45 17.11 5.65
CA ALA A 121 17.26 16.95 4.23
C ALA A 121 15.75 16.84 3.99
N GLN A 122 15.26 17.72 3.14
CA GLN A 122 13.90 17.84 2.66
C GLN A 122 13.48 16.54 1.97
N VAL A 123 13.04 15.54 2.75
CA VAL A 123 12.63 14.25 2.20
C VAL A 123 11.21 14.37 1.65
N ASP A 124 11.15 14.20 0.34
CA ASP A 124 10.04 13.64 -0.43
C ASP A 124 8.83 14.55 -0.71
N GLN A 125 8.87 15.16 -1.90
CA GLN A 125 7.67 15.36 -2.72
C GLN A 125 7.94 15.67 -4.21
N GLN A 126 9.19 15.62 -4.66
CA GLN A 126 9.53 15.91 -6.06
C GLN A 126 10.22 14.75 -6.77
N LEU A 127 9.89 13.49 -6.46
CA LEU A 127 10.36 12.36 -7.27
C LEU A 127 9.33 11.95 -8.31
N CYS A 128 9.81 11.47 -9.45
CA CYS A 128 8.97 10.97 -10.53
C CYS A 128 8.26 9.68 -10.11
N VAL A 129 6.95 9.65 -10.28
CA VAL A 129 6.13 8.51 -9.85
C VAL A 129 6.23 7.29 -10.78
N ILE A 130 6.90 7.44 -11.92
CA ILE A 130 7.14 6.33 -12.86
C ILE A 130 8.42 5.58 -12.50
N CYS A 131 9.55 6.29 -12.32
CA CYS A 131 10.83 5.64 -12.05
C CYS A 131 11.24 5.69 -10.57
N MET A 132 10.62 6.53 -9.75
CA MET A 132 10.98 6.78 -8.35
C MET A 132 12.42 7.27 -8.13
N GLU A 133 13.14 7.60 -9.21
CA GLU A 133 14.54 8.02 -9.17
C GLU A 133 14.71 9.50 -9.54
N GLY A 134 14.18 9.90 -10.69
CA GLY A 134 14.41 11.24 -11.24
C GLY A 134 13.50 12.29 -10.60
N GLU A 135 13.98 13.53 -10.50
CA GLU A 135 13.18 14.65 -9.98
C GLU A 135 11.95 14.93 -10.87
N ALA A 136 10.76 14.94 -10.27
CA ALA A 136 9.52 15.35 -10.90
C ALA A 136 9.56 16.85 -11.19
N GLN A 137 9.80 17.21 -12.44
CA GLN A 137 9.83 18.59 -12.93
C GLN A 137 8.69 18.89 -13.91
N TRP A 138 7.90 17.88 -14.28
CA TRP A 138 6.89 17.99 -15.32
C TRP A 138 5.50 17.65 -14.77
N ALA A 139 4.53 18.49 -15.13
CA ALA A 139 3.12 18.31 -14.80
C ALA A 139 2.28 17.95 -16.04
N LEU A 140 1.24 17.17 -15.81
CA LEU A 140 0.28 16.78 -16.82
C LEU A 140 -0.89 17.76 -16.84
N VAL A 141 -1.26 18.28 -18.01
CA VAL A 141 -2.46 19.11 -18.18
C VAL A 141 -3.62 18.27 -18.72
N PRO A 142 -4.87 18.50 -18.28
CA PRO A 142 -5.30 19.61 -17.41
C PRO A 142 -5.18 19.36 -15.91
N CYS A 143 -4.79 18.16 -15.45
CA CYS A 143 -4.90 17.80 -14.03
C CYS A 143 -3.87 18.47 -13.10
N GLY A 144 -2.81 19.09 -13.62
CA GLY A 144 -1.82 19.86 -12.87
C GLY A 144 -0.82 19.05 -12.04
N HIS A 145 -0.88 17.71 -12.06
CA HIS A 145 -0.01 16.88 -11.21
C HIS A 145 1.45 16.88 -11.70
N LYS A 146 2.33 17.57 -10.98
CA LYS A 146 3.81 17.52 -11.13
C LYS A 146 4.31 16.16 -10.66
N CYS A 147 4.52 15.22 -11.58
CA CYS A 147 4.82 13.81 -11.23
C CYS A 147 5.84 13.12 -12.14
N LEU A 148 6.43 13.83 -13.10
CA LEU A 148 7.27 13.23 -14.15
C LEU A 148 8.67 13.85 -14.19
N CYS A 149 9.70 13.01 -14.30
CA CYS A 149 11.06 13.45 -14.61
C CYS A 149 11.26 13.63 -16.11
N VAL A 150 12.41 14.23 -16.46
CA VAL A 150 12.80 14.47 -17.86
C VAL A 150 12.81 13.20 -18.72
N ALA A 151 13.22 12.06 -18.17
CA ALA A 151 13.32 10.79 -18.89
C ALA A 151 11.97 10.04 -19.03
N CYS A 152 10.99 10.38 -18.20
CA CYS A 152 9.68 9.72 -18.17
C CYS A 152 8.56 10.55 -18.81
N LYS A 153 8.80 11.85 -19.09
CA LYS A 153 7.78 12.77 -19.62
C LYS A 153 7.13 12.30 -20.92
N GLU A 154 7.92 11.73 -21.84
CA GLU A 154 7.43 11.30 -23.16
C GLU A 154 6.63 10.00 -23.08
N ARG A 155 7.05 9.07 -22.21
CA ARG A 155 6.31 7.82 -21.93
C ARG A 155 4.93 8.09 -21.33
N ALA A 156 4.77 9.20 -20.60
CA ALA A 156 3.51 9.57 -19.97
C ALA A 156 2.58 10.40 -20.85
N ALA A 157 3.10 11.05 -21.90
CA ALA A 157 2.28 11.85 -22.83
C ALA A 157 1.25 11.02 -23.60
N SER A 158 1.46 9.70 -23.71
CA SER A 158 0.58 8.76 -24.42
C SER A 158 -0.35 7.95 -23.51
N ASN A 159 -0.35 8.20 -22.19
CA ASN A 159 -1.07 7.41 -21.19
C ASN A 159 -1.85 8.29 -20.20
N ARG A 160 -2.58 7.70 -19.25
CA ARG A 160 -3.29 8.42 -18.19
C ARG A 160 -2.32 8.94 -17.11
N CYS A 161 -2.70 10.04 -16.43
CA CYS A 161 -1.97 10.55 -15.27
C CYS A 161 -1.80 9.45 -14.19
N PRO A 162 -0.58 9.13 -13.73
CA PRO A 162 -0.40 8.11 -12.70
C PRO A 162 -1.01 8.48 -11.35
N MET A 163 -1.17 9.76 -11.07
CA MET A 163 -1.72 10.27 -9.80
C MET A 163 -3.25 10.24 -9.75
N CYS A 164 -3.91 10.61 -10.85
CA CYS A 164 -5.36 10.84 -10.86
C CYS A 164 -6.11 10.20 -12.04
N ARG A 165 -5.40 9.46 -12.90
CA ARG A 165 -5.93 8.71 -14.05
C ARG A 165 -6.65 9.52 -15.14
N VAL A 166 -6.61 10.85 -15.06
CA VAL A 166 -7.08 11.78 -16.10
C VAL A 166 -6.19 11.64 -17.34
N SER A 167 -6.79 11.57 -18.52
CA SER A 167 -6.06 11.57 -19.79
C SER A 167 -5.46 12.96 -20.02
N PRO A 168 -4.12 13.07 -20.12
CA PRO A 168 -3.47 14.34 -20.37
C PRO A 168 -3.65 14.76 -21.82
N THR A 169 -3.80 16.07 -22.04
CA THR A 169 -3.75 16.69 -23.37
C THR A 169 -2.39 17.31 -23.66
N GLY A 170 -1.50 17.36 -22.66
CA GLY A 170 -0.15 17.89 -22.78
C GLY A 170 0.68 17.69 -21.51
N VAL A 171 1.97 17.98 -21.63
CA VAL A 171 2.95 17.89 -20.54
C VAL A 171 3.73 19.20 -20.48
N VAL A 172 3.74 19.85 -19.32
CA VAL A 172 4.38 21.16 -19.11
C VAL A 172 5.47 21.05 -18.05
N ARG A 173 6.60 21.73 -18.26
CA ARG A 173 7.66 21.82 -17.26
C ARG A 173 7.26 22.85 -16.20
N ILE A 174 7.39 22.47 -14.94
CA ILE A 174 7.18 23.34 -13.78
C ILE A 174 8.55 23.78 -13.27
N PHE A 175 8.74 25.09 -13.17
CA PHE A 175 9.97 25.72 -12.67
C PHE A 175 10.17 25.46 -11.17
#